data_AF-A0A662XVP9-F1
#
_entry.id   AF-A0A662XVP9-F1
#
_cell.length_a   1.000
_cell.length_b   1.000
_cell.length_c   1.000
_cell.angle_alpha   90.00
_cell.angle_beta   90.00
_cell.angle_gamma   90.00
#
_symmetry.space_group_name_H-M   'P 1'
#
loop_
_entity.id
_entity.type
_entity.pdbx_description
1 polymer ?
#
loop_
_entity_poly.entity_id
_entity_poly.type
_entity_poly.pdbx_seq_one_letter_code
_entity_poly.pdbx_strand_id
1 'polypeptide(L)'
;MLRATLPLRRAAAAASLPHRSLHTRARRTALLSASSSSSDGDGRLGATPFLWALAAAGSGVAAFSVLRDDSADCCGIVGVVGKTDNATDFLLEGLTILQNRGYDSAGMSTQKNRENEPAPITTTKFASVVGTADSIHLLRETKDKHAGNTTGIAHTRWATHGAK
;
A
#
# COMPACT_ATOMS: atom_id res chain seq x y z
N MET A 1 22.82 50.58 -28.99
CA MET A 1 21.91 49.52 -28.52
C MET A 1 22.53 48.86 -27.31
N LEU A 2 22.05 49.25 -26.11
CA LEU A 2 22.48 48.74 -24.81
C LEU A 2 22.05 47.27 -24.65
N ARG A 3 22.95 46.42 -24.18
CA ARG A 3 22.55 45.19 -23.47
C ARG A 3 23.27 45.12 -22.14
N ALA A 4 22.53 45.48 -21.11
CA ALA A 4 22.81 45.16 -19.72
C ALA A 4 22.75 43.64 -19.52
N THR A 5 23.55 43.10 -18.60
CA THR A 5 23.10 42.13 -17.59
C THR A 5 24.21 41.93 -16.56
N LEU A 6 23.82 42.16 -15.31
CA LEU A 6 24.57 42.13 -14.06
C LEU A 6 24.25 40.77 -13.36
N PRO A 7 24.80 40.49 -12.17
CA PRO A 7 25.80 39.46 -11.87
C PRO A 7 25.23 38.09 -11.43
N LEU A 8 26.06 37.05 -11.55
CA LEU A 8 25.86 35.73 -10.93
C LEU A 8 25.94 35.84 -9.39
N ARG A 9 24.79 35.85 -8.72
CA ARG A 9 24.66 35.62 -7.27
C ARG A 9 24.79 34.12 -6.98
N ARG A 10 25.85 33.72 -6.27
CA ARG A 10 25.93 32.42 -5.59
C ARG A 10 24.98 32.44 -4.37
N ALA A 11 23.94 31.63 -4.42
CA ALA A 11 23.02 31.40 -3.30
C ALA A 11 23.70 30.58 -2.20
N ALA A 12 23.34 30.93 -0.97
CA ALA A 12 23.88 30.42 0.28
C ALA A 12 23.55 28.95 0.52
N ALA A 13 24.50 28.24 1.14
CA ALA A 13 24.26 26.98 1.82
C ALA A 13 23.32 27.22 3.01
N ALA A 14 22.20 26.50 3.04
CA ALA A 14 21.26 26.51 4.14
C ALA A 14 20.98 25.07 4.60
N ALA A 15 20.81 24.96 5.91
CA ALA A 15 20.17 23.88 6.67
C ALA A 15 21.00 22.65 7.01
N SER A 16 21.56 22.66 8.22
CA SER A 16 21.51 21.49 9.10
C SER A 16 20.90 21.89 10.44
N LEU A 17 19.69 21.40 10.71
CA LEU A 17 19.09 21.38 12.03
C LEU A 17 18.57 19.96 12.30
N PRO A 18 18.85 19.38 13.47
CA PRO A 18 18.43 18.02 13.80
C PRO A 18 16.91 17.97 14.03
N HIS A 19 16.29 17.00 13.37
CA HIS A 19 14.86 16.69 13.45
C HIS A 19 14.51 16.22 14.87
N ARG A 20 13.77 17.07 15.61
CA ARG A 20 13.21 16.75 16.93
C ARG A 20 12.19 15.61 16.78
N SER A 21 12.36 14.54 17.55
CA SER A 21 11.43 13.42 17.65
C SER A 21 10.11 13.87 18.29
N LEU A 22 8.96 13.47 17.76
CA LEU A 22 7.62 13.43 18.37
C LEU A 22 6.72 12.87 17.24
N HIS A 23 6.03 11.72 17.29
CA HIS A 23 5.11 11.24 18.31
C HIS A 23 4.90 9.72 18.16
N THR A 24 5.21 8.95 19.20
CA THR A 24 4.63 7.61 19.37
C THR A 24 3.16 7.81 19.76
N ARG A 25 2.23 7.66 18.82
CA ARG A 25 0.79 7.69 19.12
C ARG A 25 0.41 6.37 19.78
N ALA A 26 0.66 6.25 21.08
CA ALA A 26 0.12 5.20 21.91
C ALA A 26 -1.41 5.27 21.84
N ARG A 27 -2.04 4.39 21.05
CA ARG A 27 -3.50 4.27 21.01
C ARG A 27 -3.94 3.59 22.31
N ARG A 28 -4.41 4.41 23.25
CA ARG A 28 -5.17 3.97 24.42
C ARG A 28 -6.39 3.20 23.94
N THR A 29 -6.39 1.88 24.06
CA THR A 29 -7.60 1.07 23.98
C THR A 29 -8.41 1.31 25.24
N ALA A 30 -9.47 2.12 25.12
CA ALA A 30 -10.46 2.26 26.18
C ALA A 30 -11.24 0.93 26.28
N LEU A 31 -10.91 0.13 27.29
CA LEU A 31 -11.77 -0.96 27.75
C LEU A 31 -12.98 -0.33 28.45
N LEU A 32 -14.11 -0.20 27.75
CA LEU A 32 -15.38 0.06 28.41
C LEU A 32 -15.78 -1.23 29.16
N SER A 33 -15.62 -1.24 30.48
CA SER A 33 -16.28 -2.21 31.34
C SER A 33 -17.67 -1.68 31.67
N ALA A 34 -18.70 -2.31 31.10
CA ALA A 34 -20.07 -2.09 31.54
C ALA A 34 -20.28 -2.87 32.84
N SER A 35 -20.36 -2.17 33.97
CA SER A 35 -20.83 -2.73 35.24
C SER A 35 -22.24 -2.20 35.50
N SER A 36 -23.24 -3.03 35.29
CA SER A 36 -24.62 -2.75 35.70
C SER A 36 -24.77 -3.10 37.17
N SER A 37 -24.86 -2.09 38.03
CA SER A 37 -25.31 -2.25 39.42
C SER A 37 -26.84 -2.28 39.44
N SER A 38 -27.42 -3.33 40.01
CA SER A 38 -28.83 -3.36 40.38
C SER A 38 -28.91 -3.94 41.79
N SER A 39 -29.10 -3.06 42.76
CA SER A 39 -29.51 -3.36 44.13
C SER A 39 -31.01 -3.62 44.15
N ASP A 40 -31.43 -4.74 44.73
CA ASP A 40 -32.45 -4.80 45.79
C ASP A 40 -32.90 -6.25 46.02
N GLY A 41 -33.19 -6.57 47.28
CA GLY A 41 -34.10 -7.66 47.62
C GLY A 41 -33.49 -8.78 48.45
N ASP A 42 -33.49 -8.56 49.76
CA ASP A 42 -33.35 -9.54 50.82
C ASP A 42 -34.31 -10.73 50.60
N GLY A 43 -33.79 -11.96 50.69
CA GLY A 43 -34.58 -13.15 50.35
C GLY A 43 -33.75 -14.43 50.31
N ARG A 44 -33.45 -14.97 51.49
CA ARG A 44 -33.04 -16.37 51.68
C ARG A 44 -33.98 -17.28 50.87
N LEU A 45 -33.43 -18.16 50.02
CA LEU A 45 -33.82 -19.56 49.77
C LEU A 45 -32.99 -20.11 48.60
N GLY A 46 -32.41 -21.30 48.81
CA GLY A 46 -31.36 -21.87 47.95
C GLY A 46 -31.82 -22.35 46.57
N ALA A 47 -30.91 -22.30 45.61
CA ALA A 47 -31.01 -23.02 44.34
C ALA A 47 -29.63 -23.25 43.68
N THR A 48 -29.17 -24.51 43.79
CA THR A 48 -28.44 -25.34 42.79
C THR A 48 -27.12 -24.87 42.13
N PRO A 49 -26.05 -25.69 42.14
CA PRO A 49 -24.70 -25.33 41.69
C PRO A 49 -24.45 -25.43 40.16
N PHE A 50 -25.49 -25.40 39.33
CA PHE A 50 -25.37 -25.72 37.89
C PHE A 50 -25.36 -24.51 36.94
N LEU A 51 -25.44 -23.28 37.44
CA LEU A 51 -25.59 -22.06 36.61
C LEU A 51 -24.29 -21.28 36.35
N TRP A 52 -23.15 -21.65 36.94
CA TRP A 52 -21.86 -20.99 36.68
C TRP A 52 -21.09 -21.58 35.50
N ALA A 53 -21.50 -22.74 34.98
CA ALA A 53 -20.73 -23.52 34.00
C ALA A 53 -20.83 -23.01 32.54
N LEU A 54 -21.67 -22.01 32.25
CA LEU A 54 -21.93 -21.54 30.87
C LEU A 54 -21.22 -20.21 30.50
N ALA A 55 -20.52 -19.57 31.45
CA ALA A 55 -19.90 -18.26 31.20
C ALA A 55 -18.43 -18.31 30.74
N ALA A 56 -17.76 -19.46 30.78
CA ALA A 56 -16.29 -19.53 30.65
C ALA A 56 -15.75 -20.03 29.28
N ALA A 57 -16.61 -20.39 28.32
CA ALA A 57 -16.16 -21.07 27.09
C ALA A 57 -16.08 -20.20 25.82
N GLY A 58 -16.25 -18.87 25.92
CA GLY A 58 -16.49 -18.01 24.74
C GLY A 58 -15.32 -17.18 24.21
N SER A 59 -14.15 -17.14 24.86
CA SER A 59 -13.15 -16.08 24.58
C SER A 59 -11.91 -16.52 23.77
N GLY A 60 -11.77 -17.80 23.41
CA GLY A 60 -10.51 -18.34 22.86
C GLY A 60 -10.30 -18.22 21.36
N VAL A 61 -11.35 -18.03 20.55
CA VAL A 61 -11.26 -18.25 19.08
C VAL A 61 -11.11 -16.95 18.28
N ALA A 62 -11.40 -15.78 18.85
CA ALA A 62 -11.37 -14.51 18.14
C ALA A 62 -9.97 -13.83 18.10
N ALA A 63 -9.04 -14.25 18.96
CA ALA A 63 -7.75 -13.56 19.12
C ALA A 63 -6.66 -14.02 18.14
N PHE A 64 -6.79 -15.21 17.54
CA PHE A 64 -5.70 -15.79 16.74
C PHE A 64 -5.63 -15.25 15.29
N SER A 65 -6.74 -14.77 14.73
CA SER A 65 -6.77 -14.23 13.36
C SER A 65 -6.41 -12.75 13.26
N VAL A 66 -6.35 -12.03 14.37
CA VAL A 66 -6.19 -10.56 14.40
C VAL A 66 -4.72 -10.10 14.37
N LEU A 67 -3.76 -11.02 14.48
CA LEU A 67 -2.33 -10.68 14.59
C LEU A 67 -1.44 -11.13 13.42
N ARG A 68 -2.00 -11.66 12.34
CA ARG A 68 -1.21 -11.86 11.12
C ARG A 68 -1.33 -10.64 10.22
N ASP A 69 -0.50 -9.65 10.52
CA ASP A 69 -0.04 -8.70 9.51
C ASP A 69 0.99 -9.43 8.65
N ASP A 70 0.52 -10.25 7.69
CA ASP A 70 1.37 -10.82 6.64
C ASP A 70 1.67 -9.70 5.61
N SER A 71 2.36 -8.64 6.07
CA SER A 71 2.99 -7.66 5.19
C SER A 71 4.10 -8.38 4.43
N ALA A 72 3.75 -8.92 3.27
CA ALA A 72 4.70 -9.62 2.44
C ALA A 72 5.66 -8.60 1.81
N ASP A 73 6.92 -8.57 2.28
CA ASP A 73 8.05 -7.76 1.76
C ASP A 73 8.51 -8.22 0.35
N CYS A 74 7.58 -8.66 -0.49
CA CYS A 74 7.84 -9.25 -1.79
C CYS A 74 7.18 -8.45 -2.88
N CYS A 75 7.86 -8.30 -4.02
CA CYS A 75 7.35 -7.63 -5.21
C CYS A 75 5.98 -8.15 -5.69
N GLY A 76 5.20 -7.27 -6.33
CA GLY A 76 3.95 -7.63 -7.01
C GLY A 76 4.15 -7.77 -8.53
N ILE A 77 3.51 -8.74 -9.17
CA ILE A 77 3.54 -8.95 -10.63
C ILE A 77 2.12 -9.12 -11.14
N VAL A 78 1.79 -8.44 -12.24
CA VAL A 78 0.51 -8.54 -12.94
C VAL A 78 0.78 -8.84 -14.41
N GLY A 79 0.01 -9.71 -15.02
CA GLY A 79 0.08 -10.00 -16.44
C GLY A 79 -1.30 -10.06 -17.06
N VAL A 80 -1.40 -9.62 -18.31
CA VAL A 80 -2.62 -9.75 -19.12
C VAL A 80 -2.25 -10.15 -20.53
N VAL A 81 -3.02 -11.10 -21.08
CA VAL A 81 -2.92 -11.54 -22.47
C VAL A 81 -4.27 -11.31 -23.12
N GLY A 82 -4.33 -10.34 -24.02
CA GLY A 82 -5.56 -9.91 -24.69
C GLY A 82 -5.41 -9.86 -26.20
N LYS A 83 -6.54 -9.81 -26.90
CA LYS A 83 -6.62 -9.70 -28.37
C LYS A 83 -7.06 -8.33 -28.85
N THR A 84 -7.98 -7.69 -28.13
CA THR A 84 -8.63 -6.45 -28.57
C THR A 84 -8.50 -5.32 -27.56
N ASP A 85 -8.70 -5.61 -26.27
CA ASP A 85 -8.75 -4.59 -25.23
C ASP A 85 -7.35 -4.08 -24.86
N ASN A 86 -7.29 -2.82 -24.42
CA ASN A 86 -6.04 -2.20 -23.99
C ASN A 86 -5.58 -2.82 -22.66
N ALA A 87 -4.38 -3.40 -22.66
CA ALA A 87 -3.77 -4.02 -21.48
C ALA A 87 -3.46 -3.01 -20.35
N THR A 88 -3.28 -1.74 -20.69
CA THR A 88 -2.68 -0.73 -19.81
C THR A 88 -3.52 -0.48 -18.56
N ASP A 89 -4.83 -0.29 -18.69
CA ASP A 89 -5.69 0.03 -17.55
C ASP A 89 -5.78 -1.15 -16.57
N PHE A 90 -5.88 -2.38 -17.10
CA PHE A 90 -5.87 -3.60 -16.28
C PHE A 90 -4.56 -3.75 -15.49
N LEU A 91 -3.42 -3.53 -16.15
CA LEU A 91 -2.11 -3.59 -15.49
C LEU A 91 -1.98 -2.52 -14.40
N LEU A 92 -2.43 -1.29 -14.65
CA LEU A 92 -2.37 -0.19 -13.68
C LEU A 92 -3.27 -0.45 -12.46
N GLU A 93 -4.46 -1.02 -12.68
CA GLU A 93 -5.36 -1.41 -11.59
C GLU A 93 -4.78 -2.55 -10.76
N GLY A 94 -4.24 -3.58 -11.41
CA GLY A 94 -3.54 -4.66 -10.73
C GLY A 94 -2.34 -4.17 -9.90
N LEU A 95 -1.52 -3.26 -10.44
CA LEU A 95 -0.43 -2.63 -9.68
C LEU A 95 -0.93 -1.89 -8.44
N THR A 96 -2.09 -1.24 -8.54
CA THR A 96 -2.69 -0.50 -7.42
C THR A 96 -3.12 -1.46 -6.31
N ILE A 97 -3.71 -2.61 -6.67
CA ILE A 97 -4.08 -3.67 -5.71
C ILE A 97 -2.83 -4.26 -5.04
N LEU A 98 -1.74 -4.43 -5.80
CA LEU A 98 -0.48 -4.99 -5.31
C LEU A 98 0.49 -3.93 -4.75
N GLN A 99 0.04 -2.69 -4.53
CA GLN A 99 0.93 -1.62 -4.06
C GLN A 99 1.44 -1.87 -2.64
N ASN A 100 0.67 -2.58 -1.80
CA ASN A 100 1.09 -2.95 -0.45
C ASN A 100 2.29 -3.92 -0.43
N ARG A 101 2.59 -4.58 -1.55
CA ARG A 101 3.72 -5.50 -1.75
C ARG A 101 4.99 -4.78 -2.24
N GLY A 102 4.87 -3.54 -2.71
CA GLY A 102 6.01 -2.79 -3.22
C GLY A 102 5.60 -1.40 -3.70
N TYR A 103 6.26 -0.38 -3.17
CA TYR A 103 5.99 1.02 -3.53
C TYR A 103 7.25 1.79 -3.94
N ASP A 104 8.44 1.22 -3.85
CA ASP A 104 9.69 1.94 -4.16
C ASP A 104 9.87 2.20 -5.65
N SER A 105 9.35 1.32 -6.50
CA SER A 105 9.28 1.53 -7.94
C SER A 105 8.20 0.66 -8.57
N ALA A 106 7.72 1.11 -9.73
CA ALA A 106 6.78 0.37 -10.56
C ALA A 106 7.18 0.47 -12.03
N GLY A 107 6.86 -0.55 -12.81
CA GLY A 107 7.07 -0.55 -14.25
C GLY A 107 6.11 -1.48 -14.98
N MET A 108 5.93 -1.23 -16.28
CA MET A 108 5.18 -2.11 -17.17
C MET A 108 5.79 -2.20 -18.56
N SER A 109 5.64 -3.37 -19.16
CA SER A 109 6.04 -3.68 -20.52
C SER A 109 4.83 -4.24 -21.28
N THR A 110 4.51 -3.63 -22.41
CA THR A 110 3.32 -3.99 -23.19
C THR A 110 3.66 -4.11 -24.66
N GLN A 111 2.90 -4.92 -25.38
CA GLN A 111 3.01 -5.10 -26.81
C GLN A 111 1.64 -5.31 -27.45
N LYS A 112 1.53 -5.01 -28.74
CA LYS A 112 0.36 -5.35 -29.53
C LYS A 112 0.38 -6.84 -29.85
N ASN A 113 -0.72 -7.54 -29.63
CA ASN A 113 -0.84 -8.93 -30.06
C ASN A 113 -0.99 -8.95 -31.59
N ARG A 114 -0.01 -9.52 -32.29
CA ARG A 114 -0.06 -9.80 -33.73
C ARG A 114 0.23 -11.26 -33.94
N GLU A 115 -0.67 -11.93 -34.64
CA GLU A 115 -0.48 -13.32 -34.99
C GLU A 115 0.69 -13.45 -35.97
N ASN A 116 1.65 -14.30 -35.64
CA ASN A 116 2.81 -14.66 -36.46
C ASN A 116 3.80 -13.53 -36.81
N GLU A 117 3.73 -12.36 -36.15
CA GLU A 117 4.67 -11.26 -36.38
C GLU A 117 5.14 -10.65 -35.04
N PRO A 118 6.46 -10.44 -34.85
CA PRO A 118 6.97 -9.79 -33.65
C PRO A 118 6.50 -8.32 -33.60
N ALA A 119 5.95 -7.93 -32.46
CA ALA A 119 5.59 -6.53 -32.18
C ALA A 119 6.65 -5.89 -31.26
N PRO A 120 6.93 -4.57 -31.42
CA PRO A 120 7.82 -3.88 -30.51
C PRO A 120 7.24 -3.85 -29.09
N ILE A 121 8.11 -3.98 -28.09
CA ILE A 121 7.75 -3.87 -26.68
C ILE A 121 7.94 -2.43 -26.22
N THR A 122 6.86 -1.81 -25.74
CA THR A 122 6.94 -0.52 -25.03
C THR A 122 7.17 -0.79 -23.55
N THR A 123 8.23 -0.22 -22.96
CA THR A 123 8.53 -0.35 -21.53
C THR A 123 8.65 1.02 -20.87
N THR A 124 7.97 1.19 -19.73
CA THR A 124 8.08 2.39 -18.89
C THR A 124 8.29 1.96 -17.44
N LYS A 125 9.16 2.66 -16.71
CA LYS A 125 9.47 2.40 -15.30
C LYS A 125 9.74 3.70 -14.55
N PHE A 126 9.32 3.76 -13.29
CA PHE A 126 9.54 4.90 -12.41
C PHE A 126 9.97 4.44 -11.02
N ALA A 127 10.93 5.16 -10.44
CA ALA A 127 11.30 5.06 -9.04
C ALA A 127 10.63 6.17 -8.24
N SER A 128 10.26 5.86 -7.01
CA SER A 128 9.13 6.53 -6.39
C SER A 128 9.42 7.71 -5.46
N VAL A 129 10.31 8.68 -5.73
CA VAL A 129 10.77 9.74 -4.76
C VAL A 129 11.04 9.22 -3.31
N VAL A 130 11.64 9.96 -2.38
CA VAL A 130 11.91 9.41 -1.03
C VAL A 130 10.74 9.74 -0.11
N GLY A 131 10.19 8.73 0.56
CA GLY A 131 9.06 8.89 1.48
C GLY A 131 7.68 8.98 0.79
N THR A 132 7.61 8.65 -0.50
CA THR A 132 6.40 8.69 -1.32
C THR A 132 6.15 7.34 -1.99
N ALA A 133 4.95 7.17 -2.56
CA ALA A 133 4.52 5.96 -3.29
C ALA A 133 3.87 6.34 -4.64
N ASP A 134 4.48 7.30 -5.34
CA ASP A 134 4.03 7.95 -6.58
C ASP A 134 4.37 7.22 -7.89
N SER A 135 5.15 6.14 -7.87
CA SER A 135 5.65 5.47 -9.09
C SER A 135 4.52 4.95 -9.98
N ILE A 136 3.43 4.44 -9.40
CA ILE A 136 2.23 4.02 -10.14
C ILE A 136 1.50 5.25 -10.71
N HIS A 137 1.48 6.38 -10.02
CA HIS A 137 0.89 7.62 -10.52
C HIS A 137 1.65 8.14 -11.75
N LEU A 138 2.98 8.16 -11.69
CA LEU A 138 3.84 8.52 -12.83
C LEU A 138 3.65 7.57 -14.03
N LEU A 139 3.43 6.27 -13.78
CA LEU A 139 3.03 5.33 -14.84
C LEU A 139 1.69 5.73 -15.47
N ARG A 140 0.68 6.12 -14.67
CA ARG A 140 -0.62 6.56 -15.18
C ARG A 140 -0.50 7.79 -16.09
N GLU A 141 0.36 8.75 -15.75
CA GLU A 141 0.60 9.94 -16.58
C GLU A 141 1.21 9.61 -17.95
N THR A 142 1.84 8.44 -18.08
CA THR A 142 2.51 8.01 -19.33
C THR A 142 1.78 6.88 -20.05
N LYS A 143 0.54 6.57 -19.64
CA LYS A 143 -0.25 5.45 -20.18
C LYS A 143 -0.44 5.49 -21.70
N ASP A 144 -0.48 6.68 -22.28
CA ASP A 144 -0.70 6.86 -23.73
C ASP A 144 0.43 6.27 -24.59
N LYS A 145 1.64 6.12 -24.02
CA LYS A 145 2.76 5.41 -24.70
C LYS A 145 2.44 3.93 -24.96
N HIS A 146 1.50 3.38 -24.21
CA HIS A 146 1.09 1.98 -24.25
C HIS A 146 -0.27 1.78 -24.94
N ALA A 147 -0.83 2.84 -25.54
CA ALA A 147 -2.13 2.80 -26.20
C ALA A 147 -2.15 1.77 -27.34
N GLY A 148 -3.21 0.97 -27.40
CA GLY A 148 -3.42 -0.05 -28.44
C GLY A 148 -2.60 -1.34 -28.26
N ASN A 149 -1.84 -1.45 -27.18
CA ASN A 149 -1.19 -2.71 -26.79
C ASN A 149 -2.18 -3.58 -26.01
N THR A 150 -2.26 -4.87 -26.34
CA THR A 150 -3.30 -5.78 -25.84
C THR A 150 -2.73 -6.86 -24.91
N THR A 151 -1.41 -6.97 -24.82
CA THR A 151 -0.72 -7.92 -23.95
C THR A 151 0.38 -7.20 -23.19
N GLY A 152 0.59 -7.55 -21.93
CA GLY A 152 1.70 -6.97 -21.16
C GLY A 152 1.86 -7.56 -19.77
N ILE A 153 2.94 -7.14 -19.13
CA ILE A 153 3.29 -7.45 -17.75
C ILE A 153 3.62 -6.16 -17.00
N ALA A 154 3.35 -6.14 -15.71
CA ALA A 154 3.67 -5.03 -14.82
C ALA A 154 4.22 -5.55 -13.50
N HIS A 155 5.04 -4.73 -12.84
CA HIS A 155 5.76 -5.10 -11.63
C HIS A 155 5.82 -3.94 -10.65
N THR A 156 5.58 -4.20 -9.36
CA THR A 156 5.95 -3.34 -8.23
C THR A 156 7.12 -3.93 -7.47
N ARG A 157 8.09 -3.10 -7.05
CA ARG A 157 9.28 -3.55 -6.31
C ARG A 157 9.30 -2.99 -4.89
N TRP A 158 9.73 -3.83 -3.96
CA TRP A 158 10.25 -3.45 -2.65
C TRP A 158 11.78 -3.40 -2.68
N ALA A 159 12.38 -2.31 -2.24
CA ALA A 159 13.81 -2.12 -2.13
C ALA A 159 14.29 -2.82 -0.85
N THR A 160 15.09 -3.85 -1.01
CA THR A 160 15.69 -4.56 0.13
C THR A 160 17.03 -3.93 0.50
N HIS A 161 17.99 -3.97 -0.44
CA HIS A 161 19.32 -3.39 -0.30
C HIS A 161 19.67 -2.61 -1.57
N GLY A 162 20.25 -1.43 -1.40
CA GLY A 162 20.68 -0.56 -2.52
C GLY A 162 19.71 0.57 -2.86
N ALA A 163 20.17 1.48 -3.71
CA ALA A 163 19.38 2.62 -4.15
C ALA A 163 18.26 2.20 -5.13
N LYS A 164 17.24 3.06 -5.24
CA LYS A 164 16.14 2.95 -6.20
C LYS A 164 16.32 3.90 -7.38
#